data_AF-A0A519PNA5-F1
#
_entry.id   AF-A0A519PNA5-F1
#
_cell.length_a   1.000
_cell.length_b   1.000
_cell.length_c   1.000
_cell.angle_alpha   90.00
_cell.angle_beta   90.00
_cell.angle_gamma   90.00
#
_symmetry.space_group_name_H-M   'P 1'
#
loop_
_entity.id
_entity.type
_entity.pdbx_description
1 polymer ?
#
loop_
_entity_poly.entity_id
_entity_poly.type
_entity_poly.pdbx_seq_one_letter_code
_entity_poly.pdbx_strand_id
1 'polypeptide(L)'
;MRLDRTRICKADTAVSLHGGEVSIENSRLVAETYGVAVVAGQATIKNNILADVSRRAWYQENRGVIVAEGNRVWSTSLCPLGYQPVYGNRFAPVWSGGGGQGYTCMSYPYPREWWRRDESSLGVAYDPRVTIPEYYDQFRTGYGWYDCRGRFVSEGRYYGEDRWSRGSQGFNRECPRPRNYGSGYGGGYRNSPWSDGYSDYDIDFDAGFSYGL
;
A
#
# COMPACT_ATOMS: atom_id res chain seq x y z
N MET A 1 -5.69 11.05 -24.93
CA MET A 1 -4.30 11.40 -24.52
C MET A 1 -3.67 10.19 -23.83
N ARG A 2 -2.36 9.95 -23.98
CA ARG A 2 -1.66 8.86 -23.28
C ARG A 2 -0.42 9.40 -22.57
N LEU A 3 -0.27 9.03 -21.31
CA LEU A 3 0.92 9.23 -20.49
C LEU A 3 1.48 7.85 -20.15
N ASP A 4 2.68 7.53 -20.63
CA ASP A 4 3.39 6.28 -20.32
C ASP A 4 4.79 6.62 -19.82
N ARG A 5 5.26 5.90 -18.79
CA ARG A 5 6.60 6.07 -18.18
C ARG A 5 6.94 7.54 -17.89
N THR A 6 5.92 8.31 -17.53
CA THR A 6 6.02 9.75 -17.31
C THR A 6 6.25 10.02 -15.82
N ARG A 7 6.94 11.12 -15.53
CA ARG A 7 7.16 11.61 -14.17
C ARG A 7 6.50 12.98 -14.04
N ILE A 8 5.50 13.07 -13.17
CA ILE A 8 4.86 14.32 -12.79
C ILE A 8 5.36 14.68 -11.41
N CYS A 9 6.20 15.73 -11.35
CA CYS A 9 6.72 16.29 -10.11
C CYS A 9 5.60 16.98 -9.30
N LYS A 10 5.91 17.31 -8.04
CA LYS A 10 4.95 17.79 -7.04
C LYS A 10 4.00 18.87 -7.58
N ALA A 11 2.71 18.55 -7.59
CA ALA A 11 1.60 19.42 -7.98
C ALA A 11 0.46 19.36 -6.96
N ASP A 12 -0.52 20.27 -7.01
CA ASP A 12 -1.74 20.11 -6.18
C ASP A 12 -2.57 18.90 -6.66
N THR A 13 -2.82 18.83 -7.96
CA THR A 13 -3.46 17.70 -8.64
C THR A 13 -2.59 17.26 -9.80
N ALA A 14 -2.18 15.99 -9.87
CA ALA A 14 -1.20 15.57 -10.89
C ALA A 14 -1.81 15.56 -12.31
N VAL A 15 -3.06 15.10 -12.47
CA VAL A 15 -3.77 15.16 -13.75
C VAL A 15 -5.23 15.53 -13.52
N SER A 16 -5.74 16.51 -14.27
CA SER A 16 -7.16 16.86 -14.31
C SER A 16 -7.71 16.70 -15.73
N LEU A 17 -8.77 15.89 -15.90
CA LEU A 17 -9.46 15.67 -17.16
C LEU A 17 -10.81 16.40 -17.15
N HIS A 18 -10.98 17.34 -18.08
CA HIS A 18 -12.23 18.10 -18.25
C HIS A 18 -13.09 17.60 -19.45
N GLY A 19 -12.62 16.59 -20.17
CA GLY A 19 -13.34 15.95 -21.29
C GLY A 19 -12.44 15.02 -22.11
N GLY A 20 -13.04 14.04 -22.79
CA GLY A 20 -12.33 13.09 -23.65
C GLY A 20 -11.81 11.86 -22.90
N GLU A 21 -10.68 11.31 -23.34
CA GLU A 21 -10.10 10.09 -22.77
C GLU A 21 -8.62 10.27 -22.44
N VAL A 22 -8.20 9.75 -21.28
CA VAL A 22 -6.79 9.69 -20.87
C VAL A 22 -6.41 8.28 -20.42
N SER A 23 -5.27 7.78 -20.89
CA SER A 23 -4.62 6.60 -20.31
C SER A 23 -3.31 7.02 -19.63
N ILE A 24 -3.14 6.60 -18.38
CA ILE A 24 -1.95 6.88 -17.56
C ILE A 24 -1.41 5.53 -17.09
N GLU A 25 -0.22 5.19 -17.55
CA GLU A 25 0.38 3.88 -17.32
C GLU A 25 1.85 4.01 -16.90
N ASN A 26 2.28 3.12 -15.99
CA ASN A 26 3.68 2.97 -15.58
C ASN A 26 4.36 4.30 -15.19
N SER A 27 3.58 5.26 -14.72
CA SER A 27 4.00 6.63 -14.48
C SER A 27 4.07 6.90 -12.98
N ARG A 28 4.82 7.94 -12.62
CA ARG A 28 4.92 8.41 -11.24
C ARG A 28 4.27 9.77 -11.11
N LEU A 29 3.33 9.86 -10.16
CA LEU A 29 2.51 11.04 -9.90
C LEU A 29 2.74 11.48 -8.46
N VAL A 30 3.34 12.66 -8.26
CA VAL A 30 3.48 13.27 -6.94
C VAL A 30 2.48 14.42 -6.85
N ALA A 31 1.48 14.31 -5.97
CA ALA A 31 0.44 15.34 -5.83
C ALA A 31 0.01 15.52 -4.39
N GLU A 32 -0.38 16.73 -3.99
CA GLU A 32 -0.79 17.06 -2.63
C GLU A 32 -2.26 16.71 -2.34
N THR A 33 -3.18 17.06 -3.23
CA THR A 33 -4.63 16.92 -2.99
C THR A 33 -5.20 15.69 -3.68
N TYR A 34 -5.09 15.63 -5.01
CA TYR A 34 -5.65 14.56 -5.82
C TYR A 34 -4.60 13.95 -6.76
N GLY A 35 -4.59 12.62 -6.90
CA GLY A 35 -3.76 11.98 -7.92
C GLY A 35 -4.28 12.28 -9.32
N VAL A 36 -5.49 11.83 -9.62
CA VAL A 36 -6.18 12.10 -10.89
C VAL A 36 -7.60 12.57 -10.61
N ALA A 37 -7.96 13.72 -11.16
CA ALA A 37 -9.32 14.25 -11.14
C ALA A 37 -9.97 14.11 -12.52
N VAL A 38 -11.18 13.56 -12.58
CA VAL A 38 -11.97 13.38 -13.80
C VAL A 38 -13.31 14.07 -13.64
N VAL A 39 -13.44 15.24 -14.26
CA VAL A 39 -14.66 16.05 -14.27
C VAL A 39 -15.64 15.52 -15.32
N ALA A 40 -15.12 15.19 -16.51
CA ALA A 40 -15.89 14.55 -17.59
C ALA A 40 -14.99 13.69 -18.48
N GLY A 41 -15.53 12.60 -19.02
CA GLY A 41 -14.79 11.67 -19.88
C GLY A 41 -14.30 10.42 -19.15
N GLN A 42 -13.30 9.73 -19.70
CA GLN A 42 -12.81 8.46 -19.16
C GLN A 42 -11.30 8.48 -18.89
N ALA A 43 -10.90 8.01 -17.71
CA ALA A 43 -9.50 7.80 -17.35
C ALA A 43 -9.20 6.32 -17.06
N THR A 44 -8.19 5.78 -17.73
CA THR A 44 -7.61 4.47 -17.43
C THR A 44 -6.27 4.69 -16.72
N ILE A 45 -6.11 4.11 -15.53
CA ILE A 45 -4.98 4.38 -14.64
C ILE A 45 -4.37 3.04 -14.20
N LYS A 46 -3.28 2.60 -14.83
CA LYS A 46 -2.69 1.28 -14.56
C LYS A 46 -1.23 1.30 -14.15
N ASN A 47 -0.88 0.50 -13.13
CA ASN A 47 0.49 0.25 -12.72
C ASN A 47 1.32 1.51 -12.40
N ASN A 48 0.65 2.59 -11.96
CA ASN A 48 1.30 3.84 -11.60
C ASN A 48 1.76 3.85 -10.16
N ILE A 49 2.70 4.75 -9.87
CA ILE A 49 3.15 5.10 -8.53
C ILE A 49 2.55 6.45 -8.17
N LEU A 50 1.85 6.52 -7.05
CA LEU A 50 1.31 7.75 -6.48
C LEU A 50 2.00 8.06 -5.16
N ALA A 51 2.32 9.33 -4.95
CA ALA A 51 2.99 9.78 -3.74
C ALA A 51 2.40 11.11 -3.24
N ASP A 52 2.38 11.28 -1.92
CA ASP A 52 2.00 12.51 -1.20
C ASP A 52 0.51 12.90 -1.25
N VAL A 53 -0.32 12.11 -1.94
CA VAL A 53 -1.75 12.45 -2.13
C VAL A 53 -2.49 12.39 -0.80
N SER A 54 -3.11 13.49 -0.39
CA SER A 54 -3.73 13.60 0.92
C SER A 54 -5.24 13.30 0.94
N ARG A 55 -5.97 13.59 -0.16
CA ARG A 55 -7.43 13.56 -0.14
C ARG A 55 -8.04 12.37 -0.86
N ARG A 56 -7.74 12.19 -2.15
CA ARG A 56 -8.18 11.01 -2.93
C ARG A 56 -7.17 10.68 -4.01
N ALA A 57 -6.81 9.41 -4.15
CA ALA A 57 -6.03 8.96 -5.31
C ALA A 57 -6.77 9.34 -6.60
N TRP A 58 -8.06 9.03 -6.66
CA TRP A 58 -8.94 9.32 -7.79
C TRP A 58 -10.13 10.14 -7.35
N TYR A 59 -10.35 11.27 -8.00
CA TYR A 59 -11.54 12.09 -7.85
C TYR A 59 -12.36 12.03 -9.13
N GLN A 60 -13.65 11.76 -9.01
CA GLN A 60 -14.57 11.61 -10.13
C GLN A 60 -15.82 12.45 -9.87
N GLU A 61 -16.22 13.25 -10.86
CA GLU A 61 -17.55 13.87 -10.90
C GLU A 61 -18.54 13.03 -11.72
N ASN A 62 -19.82 13.42 -11.71
CA ASN A 62 -20.93 12.65 -12.28
C ASN A 62 -20.77 12.21 -13.75
N ARG A 63 -19.98 12.94 -14.55
CA ARG A 63 -19.73 12.64 -15.97
C ARG A 63 -18.36 12.02 -16.24
N GLY A 64 -17.58 11.78 -15.20
CA GLY A 64 -16.30 11.08 -15.28
C GLY A 64 -16.48 9.57 -15.12
N VAL A 65 -15.56 8.81 -15.70
CA VAL A 65 -15.43 7.35 -15.48
C VAL A 65 -13.96 7.06 -15.22
N ILE A 66 -13.67 6.27 -14.17
CA ILE A 66 -12.31 5.88 -13.81
C ILE A 66 -12.20 4.36 -13.79
N VAL A 67 -11.19 3.84 -14.50
CA VAL A 67 -10.78 2.43 -14.45
C VAL A 67 -9.36 2.39 -13.93
N ALA A 68 -9.18 1.95 -12.69
CA ALA A 68 -7.88 1.91 -12.03
C ALA A 68 -7.49 0.48 -11.63
N GLU A 69 -6.22 0.12 -11.82
CA GLU A 69 -5.71 -1.22 -11.51
C GLU A 69 -4.20 -1.23 -11.25
N GLY A 70 -3.74 -2.04 -10.29
CA GLY A 70 -2.31 -2.30 -10.08
C GLY A 70 -1.48 -1.09 -9.62
N ASN A 71 -2.13 0.01 -9.22
CA ASN A 71 -1.41 1.20 -8.78
C ASN A 71 -0.87 1.04 -7.36
N ARG A 72 0.21 1.74 -7.03
CA ARG A 72 0.86 1.72 -5.72
C ARG A 72 0.88 3.11 -5.11
N VAL A 73 0.48 3.24 -3.86
CA VAL A 73 0.35 4.54 -3.18
C VAL A 73 1.25 4.62 -1.95
N TRP A 74 2.06 5.69 -1.90
CA TRP A 74 2.75 6.16 -0.70
C TRP A 74 2.09 7.43 -0.21
N SER A 75 1.26 7.31 0.83
CA SER A 75 0.63 8.47 1.47
C SER A 75 0.28 8.14 2.90
N THR A 76 0.67 9.00 3.84
CA THR A 76 0.27 8.87 5.25
C THR A 76 -1.22 9.14 5.46
N SER A 77 -1.87 9.89 4.56
CA SER A 77 -3.30 10.24 4.66
C SER A 77 -4.21 9.21 3.99
N LEU A 78 -3.86 8.72 2.80
CA LEU A 78 -4.65 7.70 2.09
C LEU A 78 -4.37 6.29 2.59
N CYS A 79 -3.16 6.06 3.09
CA CYS A 79 -2.71 4.78 3.63
C CYS A 79 -2.37 4.92 5.11
N PRO A 80 -3.35 5.28 5.97
CA PRO A 80 -3.12 5.36 7.40
C PRO A 80 -2.74 3.98 7.94
N LEU A 81 -1.81 3.99 8.90
CA LEU A 81 -1.45 2.81 9.66
C LEU A 81 -2.61 2.45 10.60
N GLY A 82 -3.02 1.19 10.54
CA GLY A 82 -3.96 0.56 11.46
C GLY A 82 -3.41 -0.78 11.95
N TYR A 83 -4.18 -1.44 12.81
CA TYR A 83 -3.80 -2.74 13.39
C TYR A 83 -4.97 -3.71 13.28
N GLN A 84 -4.78 -4.78 12.52
CA GLN A 84 -5.81 -5.79 12.27
C GLN A 84 -5.62 -7.00 13.20
N PRO A 85 -6.68 -7.50 13.86
CA PRO A 85 -6.59 -8.70 14.67
C PRO A 85 -6.25 -9.92 13.81
N VAL A 86 -5.28 -10.72 14.26
CA VAL A 86 -4.89 -11.99 13.62
C VAL A 86 -5.28 -13.16 14.51
N TYR A 87 -4.85 -13.15 15.77
CA TYR A 87 -5.14 -14.23 16.72
C TYR A 87 -5.22 -13.71 18.16
N GLY A 88 -6.34 -13.94 18.85
CA GLY A 88 -6.50 -13.52 20.24
C GLY A 88 -6.29 -12.00 20.43
N ASN A 89 -5.23 -11.63 21.15
CA ASN A 89 -4.80 -10.25 21.40
C ASN A 89 -3.62 -9.81 20.50
N ARG A 90 -3.37 -10.53 19.40
CA ARG A 90 -2.25 -10.31 18.49
C ARG A 90 -2.73 -9.67 17.20
N PHE A 91 -2.14 -8.53 16.88
CA PHE A 91 -2.50 -7.70 15.75
C PHE A 91 -1.29 -7.54 14.83
N ALA A 92 -1.59 -7.45 13.52
CA ALA A 92 -0.62 -7.09 12.50
C ALA A 92 -0.85 -5.63 12.07
N PRO A 93 0.22 -4.85 11.83
CA PRO A 93 0.09 -3.54 11.25
C PRO A 93 -0.39 -3.68 9.80
N VAL A 94 -1.33 -2.82 9.42
CA VAL A 94 -1.89 -2.76 8.06
C VAL A 94 -1.94 -1.31 7.62
N TRP A 95 -1.66 -1.05 6.35
CA TRP A 95 -1.85 0.27 5.75
C TRP A 95 -3.16 0.23 4.99
N SER A 96 -4.24 0.53 5.70
CA SER A 96 -5.59 0.36 5.18
C SER A 96 -5.96 1.57 4.33
N GLY A 97 -6.05 1.35 3.02
CA GLY A 97 -6.50 2.32 2.03
C GLY A 97 -6.76 1.63 0.70
N GLY A 98 -7.54 2.25 -0.18
CA GLY A 98 -7.70 1.78 -1.56
C GLY A 98 -8.46 0.49 -1.80
N GLY A 99 -9.04 -0.16 -0.80
CA GLY A 99 -9.82 -1.39 -0.94
C GLY A 99 -10.95 -1.25 -1.96
N GLY A 100 -10.70 -1.68 -3.20
CA GLY A 100 -11.61 -1.56 -4.35
C GLY A 100 -11.39 -0.34 -5.26
N GLN A 101 -10.44 0.54 -4.95
CA GLN A 101 -10.13 1.73 -5.76
C GLN A 101 -8.99 1.48 -6.77
N GLY A 102 -8.54 0.25 -6.97
CA GLY A 102 -7.50 -0.05 -7.96
C GLY A 102 -6.09 0.39 -7.58
N TYR A 103 -5.81 0.57 -6.29
CA TYR A 103 -4.46 0.77 -5.77
C TYR A 103 -4.22 -0.01 -4.48
N THR A 104 -2.94 -0.29 -4.22
CA THR A 104 -2.44 -0.90 -2.99
C THR A 104 -1.60 0.11 -2.22
N CYS A 105 -1.85 0.18 -0.92
CA CYS A 105 -1.05 0.97 -0.01
C CYS A 105 0.28 0.30 0.31
N MET A 106 1.36 1.08 0.24
CA MET A 106 2.71 0.56 0.44
C MET A 106 3.12 0.67 1.91
N SER A 107 3.77 -0.38 2.41
CA SER A 107 4.16 -0.55 3.82
C SER A 107 5.63 -0.25 4.10
N TYR A 108 6.38 0.18 3.08
CA TYR A 108 7.80 0.49 3.18
C TYR A 108 8.07 1.92 2.71
N PRO A 109 9.18 2.55 3.18
CA PRO A 109 9.47 3.94 2.86
C PRO A 109 9.50 4.24 1.36
N TYR A 110 9.02 5.42 0.98
CA TYR A 110 9.11 5.93 -0.38
C TYR A 110 10.58 5.89 -0.84
N PRO A 111 10.90 5.29 -2.00
CA PRO A 111 12.29 5.02 -2.33
C PRO A 111 13.16 6.28 -2.42
N ARG A 112 14.33 6.25 -1.77
CA ARG A 112 15.21 7.43 -1.65
C ARG A 112 15.79 7.84 -2.99
N GLU A 113 16.09 6.90 -3.86
CA GLU A 113 16.60 7.13 -5.21
C GLU A 113 15.58 7.80 -6.12
N TRP A 114 14.29 7.52 -5.91
CA TRP A 114 13.19 8.18 -6.60
C TRP A 114 13.08 9.64 -6.18
N TRP A 115 13.11 9.93 -4.87
CA TRP A 115 13.15 11.30 -4.35
C TRP A 115 14.40 12.07 -4.81
N ARG A 116 15.59 11.45 -4.74
CA ARG A 116 16.85 12.06 -5.19
C ARG A 116 16.83 12.49 -6.65
N ARG A 117 16.10 11.76 -7.49
CA ARG A 117 16.05 12.04 -8.92
C ARG A 117 15.13 13.20 -9.28
N ASP A 118 14.04 13.38 -8.54
CA ASP A 118 12.93 14.26 -8.96
C ASP A 118 12.71 15.46 -8.05
N GLU A 119 12.98 15.32 -6.74
CA GLU A 119 12.54 16.28 -5.73
C GLU A 119 13.72 16.90 -4.97
N SER A 120 14.84 16.18 -4.82
CA SER A 120 15.97 16.71 -4.06
C SER A 120 16.63 17.92 -4.73
N SER A 121 16.61 17.98 -6.07
CA SER A 121 17.10 19.14 -6.83
C SER A 121 16.26 20.40 -6.60
N LEU A 122 15.02 20.23 -6.14
CA LEU A 122 14.10 21.31 -5.77
C LEU A 122 14.26 21.72 -4.29
N GLY A 123 15.23 21.15 -3.57
CA GLY A 123 15.48 21.45 -2.15
C GLY A 123 14.47 20.84 -1.17
N VAL A 124 13.58 19.96 -1.65
CA VAL A 124 12.58 19.28 -0.81
C VAL A 124 13.27 18.24 0.06
N ALA A 125 13.10 18.30 1.37
CA ALA A 125 13.62 17.28 2.29
C ALA A 125 13.01 15.90 2.00
N TYR A 126 13.76 14.83 2.29
CA TYR A 126 13.25 13.48 2.10
C TYR A 126 12.12 13.17 3.09
N ASP A 127 10.99 12.73 2.56
CA ASP A 127 9.84 12.23 3.31
C ASP A 127 9.60 10.75 2.94
N PRO A 128 9.51 9.81 3.91
CA PRO A 128 9.19 8.42 3.64
C PRO A 128 7.75 8.18 3.16
N ARG A 129 6.82 9.13 3.34
CA ARG A 129 5.42 9.10 2.90
C ARG A 129 4.62 7.88 3.36
N VAL A 130 5.06 7.28 4.47
CA VAL A 130 4.44 6.13 5.10
C VAL A 130 4.74 6.21 6.60
N THR A 131 3.75 5.85 7.42
CA THR A 131 3.95 5.70 8.86
C THR A 131 4.48 4.30 9.13
N ILE A 132 5.74 4.18 9.57
CA ILE A 132 6.33 2.90 9.97
C ILE A 132 6.19 2.75 11.50
N PRO A 133 5.57 1.67 12.00
CA PRO A 133 5.47 1.45 13.43
C PRO A 133 6.83 1.15 14.07
N GLU A 134 6.94 1.44 15.36
CA GLU A 134 8.12 1.07 16.14
C GLU A 134 8.36 -0.44 16.12
N TYR A 135 9.61 -0.86 16.02
CA TYR A 135 10.00 -2.28 15.93
C TYR A 135 9.43 -3.02 14.71
N TYR A 136 9.03 -2.32 13.65
CA TYR A 136 8.50 -2.95 12.43
C TYR A 136 9.49 -3.95 11.81
N ASP A 137 10.79 -3.69 11.85
CA ASP A 137 11.78 -4.63 11.33
C ASP A 137 11.77 -5.96 12.11
N GLN A 138 11.69 -5.91 13.44
CA GLN A 138 11.56 -7.12 14.27
C GLN A 138 10.25 -7.85 13.98
N PHE A 139 9.15 -7.10 13.87
CA PHE A 139 7.88 -7.67 13.45
C PHE A 139 7.99 -8.38 12.09
N ARG A 140 8.66 -7.79 11.11
CA ARG A 140 8.83 -8.38 9.77
C ARG A 140 9.65 -9.65 9.77
N THR A 141 10.63 -9.78 10.66
CA THR A 141 11.39 -11.03 10.78
C THR A 141 10.58 -12.15 11.44
N GLY A 142 9.40 -11.86 11.99
CA GLY A 142 8.58 -12.83 12.70
C GLY A 142 8.71 -12.73 14.23
N TYR A 143 9.41 -11.72 14.74
CA TYR A 143 9.56 -11.51 16.18
C TYR A 143 8.41 -10.65 16.70
N GLY A 144 7.63 -11.19 17.65
CA GLY A 144 6.54 -10.45 18.30
C GLY A 144 5.37 -10.07 17.39
N TRP A 145 4.45 -9.30 17.96
CA TRP A 145 3.22 -8.79 17.32
C TRP A 145 2.85 -7.44 17.93
N TYR A 146 1.79 -6.79 17.44
CA TYR A 146 1.24 -5.58 18.05
C TYR A 146 -0.01 -5.88 18.85
N ASP A 147 -0.29 -5.11 19.88
CA ASP A 147 -1.61 -5.10 20.51
C ASP A 147 -2.60 -4.21 19.72
N CYS A 148 -3.84 -4.15 20.17
CA CYS A 148 -4.88 -3.35 19.54
C CYS A 148 -4.62 -1.83 19.57
N ARG A 149 -3.68 -1.37 20.41
CA ARG A 149 -3.28 0.04 20.54
C ARG A 149 -2.02 0.35 19.73
N GLY A 150 -1.50 -0.63 18.99
CA GLY A 150 -0.28 -0.48 18.21
C GLY A 150 1.01 -0.52 19.02
N ARG A 151 0.97 -1.02 20.26
CA ARG A 151 2.19 -1.24 21.05
C ARG A 151 2.81 -2.57 20.64
N PHE A 152 4.11 -2.57 20.38
CA PHE A 152 4.84 -3.78 20.07
C PHE A 152 4.98 -4.66 21.32
N VAL A 153 4.68 -5.95 21.17
CA VAL A 153 4.82 -6.97 22.20
C VAL A 153 5.93 -7.91 21.77
N SER A 154 7.09 -7.77 22.42
CA SER A 154 8.23 -8.67 22.24
C SER A 154 7.97 -10.00 22.95
N GLU A 155 7.89 -11.09 22.19
CA GLU A 155 7.80 -12.44 22.73
C GLU A 155 8.77 -13.34 21.96
N GLY A 156 9.87 -13.73 22.61
CA GLY A 156 10.93 -14.50 21.95
C GLY A 156 10.65 -16.00 21.82
N ARG A 157 9.61 -16.52 22.47
CA ARG A 157 9.28 -17.95 22.45
C ARG A 157 8.59 -18.41 21.17
N TYR A 158 7.88 -17.52 20.48
CA TYR A 158 7.10 -17.85 19.29
C TYR A 158 7.53 -16.93 18.15
N TYR A 159 8.28 -17.48 17.19
CA TYR A 159 8.88 -16.75 16.08
C TYR A 159 8.21 -17.12 14.75
N GLY A 160 8.35 -16.27 13.74
CA GLY A 160 7.78 -16.50 12.42
C GLY A 160 6.25 -16.58 12.50
N GLU A 161 5.65 -17.57 11.82
CA GLU A 161 4.20 -17.77 11.84
C GLU A 161 3.68 -18.43 13.12
N ASP A 162 4.54 -19.06 13.93
CA ASP A 162 4.14 -19.66 15.21
C ASP A 162 3.62 -18.60 16.20
N ARG A 163 4.03 -17.34 16.01
CA ARG A 163 3.49 -16.19 16.76
C ARG A 163 1.99 -15.99 16.56
N TRP A 164 1.36 -16.65 15.60
CA TRP A 164 -0.09 -16.55 15.37
C TRP A 164 -0.87 -17.76 15.87
N SER A 165 -0.19 -18.85 16.26
CA SER A 165 -0.85 -20.12 16.56
C SER A 165 -0.54 -20.65 17.96
N ARG A 166 0.54 -20.20 18.60
CA ARG A 166 1.02 -20.75 19.88
C ARG A 166 1.11 -19.71 20.98
N GLY A 167 0.78 -20.10 22.21
CA GLY A 167 0.84 -19.25 23.40
C GLY A 167 -0.53 -18.95 24.01
N SER A 168 -0.54 -18.65 25.30
CA SER A 168 -1.79 -18.42 26.05
C SER A 168 -2.51 -17.17 25.52
N GLN A 169 -3.83 -17.26 25.35
CA GLN A 169 -4.70 -16.12 25.05
C GLN A 169 -4.70 -15.17 26.24
N GLY A 170 -3.70 -14.29 26.30
CA GLY A 170 -3.61 -13.24 27.30
C GLY A 170 -4.87 -12.40 27.25
N PHE A 171 -5.70 -12.51 28.29
CA PHE A 171 -6.92 -11.72 28.44
C PHE A 171 -6.52 -10.30 28.84
N ASN A 172 -6.07 -9.49 27.88
CA ASN A 172 -5.85 -8.08 28.16
C ASN A 172 -7.20 -7.36 28.11
N ARG A 173 -7.72 -6.91 29.26
CA ARG A 173 -8.98 -6.16 29.36
C ARG A 173 -9.00 -4.90 28.47
N GLU A 174 -7.82 -4.41 28.13
CA GLU A 174 -7.62 -3.24 27.27
C GLU A 174 -7.91 -3.48 25.78
N CYS A 175 -7.82 -4.74 25.33
CA CYS A 175 -8.09 -5.14 23.96
C CYS A 175 -9.22 -6.16 23.97
N PRO A 176 -10.50 -5.71 23.91
CA PRO A 176 -11.63 -6.62 23.85
C PRO A 176 -11.43 -7.60 22.70
N ARG A 177 -11.72 -8.88 22.95
CA ARG A 177 -11.78 -9.86 21.85
C ARG A 177 -12.71 -9.32 20.77
N PRO A 178 -12.40 -9.50 19.47
CA PRO A 178 -13.39 -9.31 18.43
C PRO A 178 -14.61 -10.17 18.78
N ARG A 179 -15.73 -9.52 19.09
CA ARG A 179 -16.99 -10.22 19.35
C ARG A 179 -17.46 -10.79 18.01
N ASN A 180 -17.32 -12.10 17.84
CA ASN A 180 -17.86 -12.92 16.74
C ASN A 180 -17.18 -12.77 15.37
N TYR A 181 -16.23 -13.66 15.06
CA TYR A 181 -16.29 -14.37 13.78
C TYR A 181 -17.15 -15.61 14.01
N GLY A 182 -18.31 -15.67 13.36
CA GLY A 182 -19.31 -16.71 13.55
C GLY A 182 -18.75 -18.11 13.34
N SER A 183 -19.15 -19.01 14.23
CA SER A 183 -19.10 -20.45 14.02
C SER A 183 -19.89 -20.80 12.76
N GLY A 184 -19.21 -21.35 11.74
CA GLY A 184 -19.84 -21.70 10.49
C GLY A 184 -18.87 -22.37 9.51
N TYR A 185 -18.72 -23.69 9.69
CA TYR A 185 -18.23 -24.65 8.70
C TYR A 185 -16.74 -24.64 8.32
N GLY A 186 -16.19 -25.85 8.30
CA GLY A 186 -14.77 -26.15 8.31
C GLY A 186 -14.04 -25.88 7.00
N GLY A 187 -12.72 -25.71 7.13
CA GLY A 187 -11.81 -25.67 6.00
C GLY A 187 -10.50 -24.98 6.36
N GLY A 188 -9.48 -25.77 6.72
CA GLY A 188 -8.07 -25.44 6.48
C GLY A 188 -7.49 -24.17 7.09
N TYR A 189 -6.73 -24.34 8.16
CA TYR A 189 -5.70 -23.42 8.65
C TYR A 189 -4.74 -22.98 7.51
N ARG A 190 -5.00 -21.84 6.86
CA ARG A 190 -4.05 -21.17 5.93
C ARG A 190 -4.22 -19.65 5.85
N ASN A 191 -4.75 -18.99 6.87
CA ASN A 191 -4.82 -17.53 6.87
C ASN A 191 -3.60 -16.94 7.59
N SER A 192 -2.43 -17.09 6.97
CA SER A 192 -1.41 -16.07 7.18
C SER A 192 -1.85 -14.86 6.35
N PRO A 193 -1.91 -13.63 6.88
CA PRO A 193 -2.09 -12.45 6.04
C PRO A 193 -0.93 -12.26 5.04
N TRP A 194 0.09 -13.13 5.09
CA TRP A 194 1.25 -13.18 4.22
C TRP A 194 1.28 -14.39 3.26
N SER A 195 0.24 -15.24 3.22
CA SER A 195 0.21 -16.39 2.29
C SER A 195 -0.25 -16.06 0.86
N ASP A 196 -0.50 -14.79 0.56
CA ASP A 196 -0.76 -14.32 -0.80
C ASP A 196 0.44 -13.48 -1.30
N GLY A 197 1.32 -14.12 -2.07
CA GLY A 197 2.09 -13.44 -3.12
C GLY A 197 3.38 -12.72 -2.71
N TYR A 198 4.22 -13.30 -1.85
CA TYR A 198 5.68 -13.12 -2.03
C TYR A 198 6.18 -14.17 -3.02
N SER A 199 5.93 -13.91 -4.32
CA SER A 199 6.87 -14.34 -5.34
C SER A 199 7.60 -13.09 -5.78
N ASP A 200 8.88 -13.01 -5.45
CA ASP A 200 9.85 -12.28 -6.25
C ASP A 200 9.52 -12.55 -7.72
N TYR A 201 8.99 -11.55 -8.42
CA TYR A 201 9.31 -11.44 -9.82
C TYR A 201 10.61 -10.64 -9.85
N ASP A 202 11.69 -11.39 -9.75
CA ASP A 202 12.95 -11.05 -10.40
C ASP A 202 12.61 -10.54 -11.80
N ILE A 203 12.82 -9.24 -12.01
CA ILE A 203 12.98 -8.72 -13.36
C ILE A 203 14.40 -9.08 -13.72
N ASP A 204 14.58 -10.32 -14.18
CA ASP A 204 15.79 -10.72 -14.87
C ASP A 204 15.93 -9.87 -16.13
N PHE A 205 16.97 -9.05 -16.14
CA PHE A 205 17.49 -8.41 -17.33
C PHE A 205 18.20 -9.49 -18.15
N ASP A 206 17.52 -10.08 -19.13
CA ASP A 206 18.21 -10.77 -20.22
C ASP A 206 18.29 -9.86 -21.45
N ALA A 207 19.49 -9.29 -21.60
CA ALA A 207 19.96 -8.77 -22.87
C ALA A 207 20.32 -9.97 -23.78
N GLY A 208 19.65 -10.08 -24.92
CA GLY A 208 19.97 -11.08 -25.95
C GLY A 208 19.49 -10.66 -27.33
N PHE A 209 20.44 -10.28 -28.19
CA PHE A 209 20.26 -9.90 -29.59
C PHE A 209 19.93 -11.10 -30.52
N SER A 210 19.14 -10.82 -31.57
CA SER A 210 19.19 -11.28 -32.99
C SER A 210 19.18 -12.80 -33.29
N TYR A 211 18.48 -13.36 -34.31
CA TYR A 211 18.50 -13.10 -35.77
C TYR A 211 17.34 -13.84 -36.48
N GLY A 212 16.92 -13.33 -37.66
CA GLY A 212 16.55 -14.04 -38.91
C GLY A 212 15.36 -15.03 -38.88
N LEU A 213 14.44 -15.07 -39.85
CA LEU A 213 14.39 -14.66 -41.25
C LEU A 213 12.96 -14.20 -41.58
#